data_AF-A0A2V6XM81-F1
#
_entry.id   AF-A0A2V6XM81-F1
#
_cell.length_a   1.000
_cell.length_b   1.000
_cell.length_c   1.000
_cell.angle_alpha   90.00
_cell.angle_beta   90.00
_cell.angle_gamma   90.00
#
_symmetry.space_group_name_H-M   'P 1'
#
loop_
_entity.id
_entity.type
_entity.pdbx_description
1 polymer ?
#
loop_
_entity_poly.entity_id
_entity_poly.type
_entity_poly.pdbx_seq_one_letter_code
_entity_poly.pdbx_strand_id
1 'polypeptide(L)'
;MKEVAGVQVPGTPYATPPDELEKLAGYGRDIKRARAEARRLLREAGVPDGFSFTFMNRGVPMPYEPVGVWLIDQWRQIGLNVTMVTIEASQHVTELRAGNFTVSSDAQCGYQVEPDLDLAKFQSKEISHNNYGRYTDKVLDELYQKQSRALDPEERKRYVREFERRLQWHRIVPHSAKVKGWTITPSHYLNQQLDMVWLAE
;
A
#
# COMPACT_ATOMS: atom_id res chain seq x y z
N MET A 1 1.05 -0.77 16.04
CA MET A 1 0.74 0.30 15.07
C MET A 1 0.16 1.47 15.82
N LYS A 2 0.66 2.68 15.60
CA LYS A 2 0.08 3.86 16.24
C LYS A 2 -0.96 4.55 15.34
N GLU A 3 -0.80 4.46 14.02
CA GLU A 3 -1.64 5.16 13.04
C GLU A 3 -1.91 4.27 11.82
N VAL A 4 -3.13 4.36 11.27
CA VAL A 4 -3.58 3.70 10.03
C VAL A 4 -3.56 4.76 8.92
N ALA A 5 -2.93 4.44 7.79
CA ALA A 5 -2.80 5.34 6.66
C ALA A 5 -3.62 4.87 5.46
N GLY A 6 -4.11 5.82 4.69
CA GLY A 6 -4.54 5.59 3.30
C GLY A 6 -3.52 6.14 2.31
N VAL A 7 -3.98 6.66 1.18
CA VAL A 7 -3.09 7.06 0.05
C VAL A 7 -2.21 8.26 0.37
N GLN A 8 -2.47 8.96 1.48
CA GLN A 8 -1.66 10.06 2.01
C GLN A 8 -1.20 9.74 3.43
N VAL A 9 0.01 10.20 3.76
CA VAL A 9 0.63 9.96 5.07
C VAL A 9 -0.19 10.64 6.17
N PRO A 10 -0.45 9.98 7.33
CA PRO A 10 -1.18 10.59 8.45
C PRO A 10 -0.56 11.92 8.90
N GLY A 11 -1.40 12.85 9.37
CA GLY A 11 -0.98 14.18 9.83
C GLY A 11 -0.73 15.21 8.73
N THR A 12 -0.91 14.84 7.45
CA THR A 12 -0.80 15.77 6.32
C THR A 12 -2.15 16.39 5.94
N PRO A 13 -2.18 17.54 5.25
CA PRO A 13 -3.44 18.23 4.88
C PRO A 13 -4.42 17.37 4.07
N TYR A 14 -3.89 16.42 3.29
CA TYR A 14 -4.65 15.54 2.42
C TYR A 14 -4.95 14.16 3.04
N ALA A 15 -4.46 13.89 4.25
CA ALA A 15 -4.72 12.63 4.93
C ALA A 15 -6.22 12.45 5.21
N THR A 16 -6.73 11.26 4.91
CA THR A 16 -8.07 10.88 5.33
C THR A 16 -8.09 10.58 6.83
N PRO A 17 -9.00 11.18 7.60
CA PRO A 17 -9.13 10.92 9.02
C PRO A 17 -9.40 9.43 9.32
N PRO A 18 -8.91 8.89 10.46
CA PRO A 18 -9.10 7.47 10.79
C PRO A 18 -10.56 7.00 10.81
N ASP A 19 -11.49 7.83 11.27
CA ASP A 19 -12.93 7.54 11.31
C ASP A 19 -13.57 7.48 9.93
N GLU A 20 -13.06 8.24 8.96
CA GLU A 20 -13.45 8.14 7.55
C GLU A 20 -12.84 6.89 6.88
N LEU A 21 -11.58 6.58 7.20
CA LEU A 21 -10.92 5.38 6.72
C LEU A 21 -11.66 4.10 7.17
N GLU A 22 -12.11 4.03 8.42
CA GLU A 22 -12.85 2.88 8.96
C GLU A 22 -14.18 2.58 8.24
N LYS A 23 -14.71 3.52 7.46
CA LYS A 23 -15.89 3.32 6.60
C LYS A 23 -15.55 2.59 5.29
N LEU A 24 -14.27 2.50 4.94
CA LEU A 24 -13.79 1.78 3.75
C LEU A 24 -13.64 0.29 4.05
N ALA A 25 -13.87 -0.55 3.04
CA ALA A 25 -13.66 -1.98 3.17
C ALA A 25 -12.18 -2.28 3.51
N GLY A 26 -11.94 -3.24 4.41
CA GLY A 26 -10.59 -3.61 4.85
C GLY A 26 -10.03 -2.78 6.01
N TYR A 27 -10.56 -1.57 6.26
CA TYR A 27 -10.08 -0.67 7.32
C TYR A 27 -10.73 -0.89 8.70
N GLY A 28 -11.74 -1.75 8.77
CA GLY A 28 -12.43 -2.05 10.04
C GLY A 28 -11.50 -2.69 11.07
N ARG A 29 -11.71 -2.35 12.36
CA ARG A 29 -10.87 -2.85 13.46
C ARG A 29 -11.19 -4.28 13.92
N ASP A 30 -12.31 -4.85 13.48
CA ASP A 30 -12.71 -6.22 13.83
C ASP A 30 -12.18 -7.24 12.81
N ILE A 31 -11.06 -7.86 13.17
CA ILE A 31 -10.42 -8.89 12.33
C ILE A 31 -11.28 -10.15 12.16
N LYS A 32 -12.13 -10.51 13.14
CA LYS A 32 -13.00 -11.69 13.01
C LYS A 32 -14.08 -11.42 11.96
N ARG A 33 -14.69 -10.23 12.00
CA ARG A 33 -15.64 -9.77 10.99
C ARG A 33 -15.00 -9.67 9.61
N ALA A 34 -13.80 -9.08 9.51
CA ALA A 34 -13.08 -8.96 8.24
C ALA A 34 -12.79 -10.34 7.61
N ARG A 35 -12.33 -11.32 8.41
CA ARG A 35 -12.08 -12.70 7.93
C ARG A 35 -13.37 -13.42 7.55
N ALA A 36 -14.46 -13.21 8.28
CA ALA A 36 -15.77 -13.79 7.93
C ALA A 36 -16.28 -13.25 6.59
N GLU A 37 -16.10 -11.95 6.36
CA GLU A 37 -16.46 -11.28 5.12
C GLU A 37 -15.59 -11.75 3.95
N ALA A 38 -14.27 -11.86 4.14
CA ALA A 38 -13.38 -12.41 3.12
C ALA A 38 -13.79 -13.83 2.69
N ARG A 39 -14.14 -14.71 3.65
CA ARG A 39 -14.66 -16.05 3.33
C ARG A 39 -16.02 -16.02 2.62
N ARG A 40 -16.89 -15.05 2.92
CA ARG A 40 -18.16 -14.85 2.18
C ARG A 40 -17.88 -14.49 0.72
N LEU A 41 -16.99 -13.53 0.49
CA LEU A 41 -16.59 -13.11 -0.85
C LEU A 41 -15.94 -14.26 -1.64
N LEU A 42 -15.10 -15.08 -1.01
CA LEU A 42 -14.52 -16.27 -1.65
C LEU A 42 -15.59 -17.29 -2.08
N ARG A 43 -16.62 -17.52 -1.25
CA ARG A 43 -17.75 -18.38 -1.63
C ARG A 43 -18.54 -17.81 -2.81
N GLU A 44 -18.80 -16.50 -2.81
CA GLU A 44 -19.51 -15.81 -3.90
C GLU A 44 -18.72 -15.81 -5.21
N ALA A 45 -17.39 -15.78 -5.11
CA ALA A 45 -16.49 -15.92 -6.26
C ALA A 45 -16.35 -17.37 -6.75
N GLY A 46 -17.05 -18.34 -6.14
CA GLY A 46 -17.00 -19.75 -6.56
C GLY A 46 -15.78 -20.53 -6.06
N VAL A 47 -15.03 -20.00 -5.10
CA VAL A 47 -13.84 -20.63 -4.49
C VAL A 47 -14.03 -20.79 -2.97
N PRO A 48 -15.06 -21.54 -2.51
CA PRO A 48 -15.45 -21.60 -1.11
C PRO A 48 -14.35 -22.14 -0.17
N ASP A 49 -13.50 -23.02 -0.68
CA ASP A 49 -12.39 -23.65 0.05
C ASP A 49 -11.05 -22.91 -0.18
N GLY A 50 -11.09 -21.77 -0.87
CA GLY A 50 -9.91 -21.01 -1.29
C GLY A 50 -9.21 -21.61 -2.51
N PHE A 51 -8.00 -21.12 -2.77
CA PHE A 51 -7.17 -21.54 -3.89
C PHE A 51 -5.68 -21.32 -3.57
N SER A 52 -4.81 -21.90 -4.40
CA SER A 52 -3.36 -21.72 -4.27
C SER A 52 -2.84 -20.67 -5.25
N PHE A 53 -1.87 -19.85 -4.83
CA PHE A 53 -1.16 -18.93 -5.74
C PHE A 53 0.26 -18.64 -5.26
N THR A 54 1.06 -18.10 -6.18
CA THR A 54 2.43 -17.65 -5.90
C THR A 54 2.46 -16.18 -5.54
N PHE A 55 3.11 -15.86 -4.42
CA PHE A 55 3.41 -14.50 -3.99
C PHE A 55 4.89 -14.19 -4.24
N MET A 56 5.17 -13.32 -5.21
CA MET A 56 6.52 -12.85 -5.49
C MET A 56 6.92 -11.77 -4.48
N ASN A 57 8.01 -11.99 -3.77
CA ASN A 57 8.54 -11.05 -2.79
C ASN A 57 9.94 -10.58 -3.16
N ARG A 58 10.31 -9.41 -2.66
CA ARG A 58 11.62 -8.82 -2.91
C ARG A 58 12.65 -9.36 -1.93
N GLY A 59 13.82 -9.76 -2.41
CA GLY A 59 14.95 -10.29 -1.64
C GLY A 59 15.68 -9.26 -0.81
N VAL A 60 14.96 -8.57 0.07
CA VAL A 60 15.49 -7.63 1.06
C VAL A 60 14.91 -8.00 2.43
N PRO A 61 15.74 -8.32 3.44
CA PRO A 61 15.26 -8.86 4.71
C PRO A 61 14.23 -7.99 5.43
N MET A 62 14.41 -6.67 5.45
CA MET A 62 13.45 -5.73 6.03
C MET A 62 13.02 -4.69 4.99
N PRO A 63 11.71 -4.40 4.85
CA PRO A 63 10.58 -4.98 5.58
C PRO A 63 9.96 -6.21 4.91
N TYR A 64 10.44 -6.63 3.73
CA TYR A 64 9.69 -7.49 2.82
C TYR A 64 9.47 -8.90 3.35
N GLU A 65 10.50 -9.54 3.92
CA GLU A 65 10.38 -10.93 4.39
C GLU A 65 9.36 -11.07 5.55
N PRO A 66 9.44 -10.31 6.65
CA PRO A 66 8.44 -10.38 7.72
C PRO A 66 7.03 -10.04 7.27
N VAL A 67 6.87 -9.05 6.39
CA VAL A 67 5.55 -8.70 5.82
C VAL A 67 5.02 -9.85 4.99
N GLY A 68 5.86 -10.49 4.16
CA GLY A 68 5.48 -11.66 3.37
C GLY A 68 5.03 -12.83 4.23
N VAL A 69 5.81 -13.17 5.28
CA VAL A 69 5.44 -14.22 6.24
C VAL A 69 4.11 -13.91 6.92
N TRP A 70 3.91 -12.66 7.36
CA TRP A 70 2.66 -12.24 7.98
C TRP A 70 1.47 -12.35 7.02
N LEU A 71 1.64 -11.93 5.75
CA LEU A 71 0.60 -12.04 4.72
C LEU A 71 0.20 -13.49 4.46
N ILE A 72 1.17 -14.41 4.35
CA ILE A 72 0.91 -15.85 4.19
C ILE A 72 0.09 -16.39 5.37
N ASP A 73 0.45 -16.03 6.61
CA ASP A 73 -0.35 -16.42 7.77
C ASP A 73 -1.77 -15.87 7.69
N GLN A 74 -1.96 -14.59 7.31
CA GLN A 74 -3.30 -13.99 7.21
C GLN A 74 -4.15 -14.62 6.11
N TRP A 75 -3.57 -14.91 4.95
CA TRP A 75 -4.24 -15.58 3.84
C TRP A 75 -4.67 -17.01 4.20
N ARG A 76 -3.83 -17.74 4.94
CA ARG A 76 -4.17 -19.08 5.43
C ARG A 76 -5.42 -19.07 6.34
N GLN A 77 -5.64 -18.02 7.14
CA GLN A 77 -6.81 -17.90 8.02
C GLN A 77 -8.16 -17.80 7.25
N ILE A 78 -8.11 -17.59 5.94
CA ILE A 78 -9.29 -17.50 5.07
C ILE A 78 -9.30 -18.58 3.97
N GLY A 79 -8.42 -19.59 4.05
CA GLY A 79 -8.40 -20.73 3.13
C GLY A 79 -7.47 -20.56 1.92
N LEU A 80 -6.73 -19.45 1.81
CA LEU A 80 -5.79 -19.23 0.72
C LEU A 80 -4.44 -19.88 1.02
N ASN A 81 -3.93 -20.66 0.08
CA ASN A 81 -2.65 -21.36 0.20
C ASN A 81 -1.58 -20.66 -0.64
N VAL A 82 -0.57 -20.06 -0.01
CA VAL A 82 0.34 -19.14 -0.69
C VAL A 82 1.77 -19.62 -0.62
N THR A 83 2.39 -19.77 -1.78
CA THR A 83 3.83 -20.04 -1.89
C THR A 83 4.55 -18.73 -2.15
N MET A 84 5.42 -18.32 -1.23
CA MET A 84 6.26 -17.14 -1.45
C MET A 84 7.50 -17.50 -2.27
N VAL A 85 7.74 -16.74 -3.33
CA VAL A 85 8.98 -16.81 -4.13
C VAL A 85 9.72 -15.50 -3.94
N THR A 86 10.92 -15.58 -3.36
CA THR A 86 11.78 -14.41 -3.17
C THR A 86 12.74 -14.28 -4.34
N ILE A 87 12.76 -13.12 -4.98
CA ILE A 87 13.68 -12.82 -6.10
C ILE A 87 14.66 -11.72 -5.75
N GLU A 88 15.77 -11.65 -6.49
CA GLU A 88 16.81 -10.65 -6.28
C GLU A 88 16.24 -9.22 -6.42
N ALA A 89 16.72 -8.31 -5.57
CA ALA A 89 16.12 -7.00 -5.37
C ALA A 89 16.21 -6.07 -6.59
N SER A 90 17.24 -6.23 -7.43
CA SER A 90 17.42 -5.51 -8.70
C SER A 90 16.54 -6.07 -9.82
N GLN A 91 16.30 -7.38 -9.83
CA GLN A 91 15.40 -8.04 -10.79
C GLN A 91 13.92 -7.73 -10.51
N HIS A 92 13.54 -7.49 -9.25
CA HIS A 92 12.13 -7.37 -8.84
C HIS A 92 11.30 -6.34 -9.62
N VAL A 93 11.84 -5.14 -9.83
CA VAL A 93 11.12 -4.09 -10.59
C VAL A 93 11.00 -4.47 -12.07
N THR A 94 11.97 -5.20 -12.61
CA THR A 94 11.91 -5.70 -14.00
C THR A 94 10.77 -6.71 -14.16
N GLU A 95 10.60 -7.66 -13.24
CA GLU A 95 9.49 -8.62 -13.29
C GLU A 95 8.13 -7.94 -13.10
N LEU A 96 8.05 -6.95 -12.21
CA LEU A 96 6.84 -6.14 -12.02
C LEU A 96 6.44 -5.40 -13.30
N ARG A 97 7.40 -4.77 -13.98
CA ARG A 97 7.17 -4.09 -15.27
C ARG A 97 6.81 -5.07 -16.36
N ALA A 98 7.45 -6.23 -16.43
CA ALA A 98 7.16 -7.28 -17.39
C ALA A 98 5.77 -7.91 -17.17
N GLY A 99 5.24 -7.86 -15.94
CA GLY A 99 3.97 -8.49 -15.58
C GLY A 99 4.12 -9.99 -15.30
N ASN A 100 5.33 -10.44 -14.99
CA ASN A 100 5.67 -11.85 -14.79
C ASN A 100 5.36 -12.30 -13.35
N PHE A 101 4.14 -12.05 -12.88
CA PHE A 101 3.72 -12.40 -11.53
C PHE A 101 2.19 -12.55 -11.45
N THR A 102 1.72 -13.30 -10.46
CA THR A 102 0.30 -13.37 -10.11
C THR A 102 -0.03 -12.38 -9.00
N VAL A 103 0.72 -12.44 -7.90
CA VAL A 103 0.67 -11.49 -6.79
C VAL A 103 2.10 -11.13 -6.44
N SER A 104 2.38 -9.85 -6.19
CA SER A 104 3.71 -9.41 -5.79
C SER A 104 3.64 -8.35 -4.71
N SER A 105 4.67 -8.31 -3.86
CA SER A 105 4.96 -7.12 -3.08
C SER A 105 5.29 -5.96 -4.02
N ASP A 106 4.95 -4.75 -3.61
CA ASP A 106 5.29 -3.53 -4.31
C ASP A 106 5.58 -2.44 -3.27
N ALA A 107 6.38 -1.44 -3.66
CA ALA A 107 6.69 -0.31 -2.81
C ALA A 107 6.50 1.00 -3.57
N GLN A 108 5.82 1.94 -2.92
CA GLN A 108 5.77 3.33 -3.32
C GLN A 108 6.46 4.17 -2.24
N CYS A 109 7.55 4.81 -2.64
CA CYS A 109 8.29 5.75 -1.80
C CYS A 109 8.24 7.11 -2.49
N GLY A 110 7.52 8.07 -1.90
CA GLY A 110 7.58 9.46 -2.31
C GLY A 110 8.83 10.13 -1.76
N TYR A 111 9.35 11.13 -2.49
CA TYR A 111 10.40 12.02 -2.00
C TYR A 111 9.86 13.29 -1.33
N GLN A 112 8.56 13.55 -1.48
CA GLN A 112 7.79 14.59 -0.82
C GLN A 112 6.37 14.05 -0.61
N VAL A 113 5.66 14.55 0.42
CA VAL A 113 4.24 14.22 0.60
C VAL A 113 3.43 15.14 -0.29
N GLU A 114 3.00 14.61 -1.43
CA GLU A 114 2.41 15.38 -2.52
C GLU A 114 1.48 14.45 -3.32
N PRO A 115 0.17 14.76 -3.43
CA PRO A 115 -0.78 13.88 -4.10
C PRO A 115 -0.45 13.52 -5.56
N ASP A 116 0.13 14.42 -6.36
CA ASP A 116 0.54 14.10 -7.74
C ASP A 116 1.65 13.05 -7.73
N LEU A 117 2.57 13.09 -6.76
CA LEU A 117 3.64 12.09 -6.63
C LEU A 117 3.13 10.75 -6.08
N ASP A 118 2.25 10.80 -5.08
CA ASP A 118 1.76 9.61 -4.39
C ASP A 118 0.72 8.85 -5.22
N LEU A 119 -0.11 9.58 -5.97
CA LEU A 119 -1.22 9.00 -6.73
C LEU A 119 -0.84 8.63 -8.17
N ALA A 120 0.24 9.18 -8.74
CA ALA A 120 0.60 9.00 -10.15
C ALA A 120 0.69 7.53 -10.57
N LYS A 121 1.18 6.66 -9.68
CA LYS A 121 1.32 5.22 -9.93
C LYS A 121 -0.01 4.53 -10.22
N PHE A 122 -1.08 5.00 -9.62
CA PHE A 122 -2.41 4.40 -9.67
C PHE A 122 -3.28 4.90 -10.84
N GLN A 123 -2.70 5.69 -11.75
CA GLN A 123 -3.36 5.95 -13.04
C GLN A 123 -3.36 4.68 -13.90
N SER A 124 -4.27 4.61 -14.87
CA SER A 124 -4.39 3.49 -15.80
C SER A 124 -3.06 3.13 -16.46
N LYS A 125 -2.89 1.86 -16.82
CA LYS A 125 -1.66 1.35 -17.46
C LYS A 125 -1.24 2.10 -18.74
N GLU A 126 -2.20 2.70 -19.45
CA GLU A 126 -1.92 3.50 -20.65
C GLU A 126 -1.25 4.84 -20.33
N ILE A 127 -1.35 5.30 -19.08
CA ILE A 127 -0.82 6.58 -18.60
C ILE A 127 0.41 6.34 -17.71
N SER A 128 0.32 5.39 -16.76
CA SER A 128 1.38 5.11 -15.80
C SER A 128 2.03 3.76 -16.07
N HIS A 129 3.30 3.81 -16.50
CA HIS A 129 4.17 2.63 -16.62
C HIS A 129 4.50 1.97 -15.27
N ASN A 130 4.18 2.66 -14.16
CA ASN A 130 4.33 2.13 -12.81
C ASN A 130 3.05 1.44 -12.29
N ASN A 131 1.96 1.42 -13.08
CA ASN A 131 0.79 0.61 -12.76
C ASN A 131 1.06 -0.87 -13.04
N TYR A 132 1.68 -1.54 -12.07
CA TYR A 132 1.97 -2.97 -12.16
C TYR A 132 0.71 -3.84 -12.04
N GLY A 133 -0.39 -3.29 -11.50
CA GLY A 133 -1.70 -3.95 -11.48
C GLY A 133 -2.37 -4.06 -12.85
N ARG A 134 -1.85 -3.36 -13.87
CA ARG A 134 -2.27 -3.43 -15.29
C ARG A 134 -3.77 -3.18 -15.51
N TYR A 135 -4.39 -2.46 -14.59
CA TYR A 135 -5.78 -2.05 -14.73
C TYR A 135 -5.91 -0.76 -15.55
N THR A 136 -7.14 -0.54 -16.01
CA THR A 136 -7.57 0.72 -16.60
C THR A 136 -8.79 1.18 -15.82
N ASP A 137 -8.72 2.36 -15.23
CA ASP A 137 -9.82 2.99 -14.51
C ASP A 137 -9.86 4.48 -14.85
N LYS A 138 -10.79 4.85 -15.74
CA LYS A 138 -10.93 6.22 -16.21
C LYS A 138 -11.42 7.18 -15.12
N VAL A 139 -12.13 6.67 -14.12
CA VAL A 139 -12.56 7.49 -12.98
C VAL A 139 -11.36 7.88 -12.13
N LEU A 140 -10.43 6.95 -11.89
CA LEU A 140 -9.16 7.28 -11.23
C LEU A 140 -8.34 8.29 -12.05
N ASP A 141 -8.23 8.10 -13.36
CA ASP A 141 -7.52 9.04 -14.24
C ASP A 141 -8.11 10.45 -14.17
N GLU A 142 -9.45 10.57 -14.22
CA GLU A 142 -10.16 11.84 -14.11
C GLU A 142 -9.97 12.50 -12.74
N LEU A 143 -10.08 11.72 -11.65
CA LEU A 143 -9.88 12.22 -10.29
C LEU A 143 -8.44 12.70 -10.08
N TYR A 144 -7.45 12.00 -10.65
CA TYR A 144 -6.06 12.43 -10.65
C TYR A 144 -5.89 13.79 -11.35
N GLN A 145 -6.47 13.96 -12.55
CA GLN A 145 -6.38 15.21 -13.29
C GLN A 145 -7.09 16.36 -12.56
N LYS A 146 -8.25 16.11 -11.97
CA LYS A 146 -8.99 17.11 -11.19
C LYS A 146 -8.20 17.57 -9.97
N GLN A 147 -7.63 16.64 -9.20
CA GLN A 147 -6.83 17.01 -8.03
C GLN A 147 -5.55 17.77 -8.41
N SER A 148 -4.86 17.38 -9.50
CA SER A 148 -3.62 18.02 -9.94
C SER A 148 -3.85 19.47 -10.45
N ARG A 149 -5.04 19.74 -11.01
CA ARG A 149 -5.41 21.08 -11.53
C ARG A 149 -6.15 21.96 -10.53
N ALA A 150 -6.52 21.43 -9.37
CA ALA A 150 -7.28 22.17 -8.37
C ALA A 150 -6.41 23.27 -7.73
N LEU A 151 -6.87 24.51 -7.84
CA LEU A 151 -6.22 25.67 -7.21
C LEU A 151 -6.68 25.85 -5.75
N ASP A 152 -7.91 25.42 -5.44
CA ASP A 152 -8.45 25.43 -4.08
C ASP A 152 -7.98 24.17 -3.31
N PRO A 153 -7.33 24.33 -2.14
CA PRO A 153 -6.81 23.20 -1.36
C PRO A 153 -7.89 22.23 -0.84
N GLU A 154 -9.09 22.71 -0.51
CA GLU A 154 -10.18 21.85 -0.02
C GLU A 154 -10.84 21.08 -1.16
N GLU A 155 -10.94 21.68 -2.34
CA GLU A 155 -11.33 20.99 -3.57
C GLU A 155 -10.33 19.89 -3.93
N ARG A 156 -9.02 20.20 -3.89
CA ARG A 156 -7.96 19.20 -4.13
C ARG A 156 -8.08 18.03 -3.17
N LYS A 157 -8.23 18.31 -1.88
CA LYS A 157 -8.42 17.31 -0.82
C LYS A 157 -9.66 16.45 -1.04
N ARG A 158 -10.78 17.02 -1.49
CA ARG A 158 -11.99 16.26 -1.84
C ARG A 158 -11.70 15.24 -2.94
N TYR A 159 -11.04 15.66 -4.03
CA TYR A 159 -10.69 14.75 -5.13
C TYR A 159 -9.71 13.66 -4.71
N VAL A 160 -8.73 13.98 -3.85
CA VAL A 160 -7.82 12.97 -3.28
C VAL A 160 -8.57 11.91 -2.46
N ARG A 161 -9.58 12.32 -1.67
CA ARG A 161 -10.42 11.39 -0.89
C ARG A 161 -11.34 10.54 -1.76
N GLU A 162 -11.90 11.12 -2.81
CA GLU A 162 -12.69 10.37 -3.80
C GLU A 162 -11.81 9.34 -4.51
N PHE A 163 -10.57 9.72 -4.86
CA PHE A 163 -9.57 8.81 -5.43
C PHE A 163 -9.26 7.65 -4.49
N GLU A 164 -9.00 7.92 -3.21
CA GLU A 164 -8.73 6.90 -2.19
C GLU A 164 -9.89 5.91 -2.02
N ARG A 165 -11.12 6.42 -1.95
CA ARG A 165 -12.33 5.60 -1.79
C ARG A 165 -12.49 4.61 -2.94
N ARG A 166 -12.05 4.98 -4.14
CA ARG A 166 -12.06 4.11 -5.32
C ARG A 166 -10.91 3.11 -5.33
N LEU A 167 -9.71 3.52 -4.90
CA LEU A 167 -8.49 2.71 -4.98
C LEU A 167 -8.35 1.66 -3.87
N GLN A 168 -8.87 1.92 -2.66
CA GLN A 168 -8.66 1.12 -1.43
C GLN A 168 -7.20 0.70 -1.20
N TRP A 169 -6.47 1.48 -0.40
CA TRP A 169 -5.05 1.25 -0.11
C TRP A 169 -4.80 0.93 1.36
N HIS A 170 -3.56 0.64 1.78
CA HIS A 170 -3.17 0.55 3.20
C HIS A 170 -1.64 0.59 3.34
N ARG A 171 -1.11 1.32 4.32
CA ARG A 171 0.33 1.34 4.66
C ARG A 171 0.61 1.15 6.15
N ILE A 172 1.74 0.50 6.43
CA ILE A 172 2.27 0.22 7.78
C ILE A 172 3.75 0.63 7.82
N VAL A 173 4.17 1.37 8.84
CA VAL A 173 5.59 1.62 9.13
C VAL A 173 5.90 1.22 10.57
N PRO A 174 6.58 0.09 10.82
CA PRO A 174 7.09 -0.27 12.14
C PRO A 174 8.51 0.28 12.36
N HIS A 175 8.83 0.68 13.60
CA HIS A 175 10.17 1.15 14.00
C HIS A 175 10.53 0.62 15.41
N SER A 176 11.81 0.38 15.67
CA SER A 176 12.32 -0.15 16.95
C SER A 176 12.39 0.94 18.03
N ALA A 177 11.94 0.65 19.25
CA ALA A 177 11.97 1.60 20.36
C ALA A 177 13.39 1.98 20.84
N LYS A 178 14.40 1.16 20.49
CA LYS A 178 15.81 1.34 20.86
C LYS A 178 16.54 2.39 20.03
N VAL A 179 16.04 2.67 18.82
CA VAL A 179 16.63 3.68 17.93
C VAL A 179 16.12 5.06 18.37
N LYS A 180 17.06 5.95 18.68
CA LYS A 180 16.84 7.33 19.15
C LYS A 180 17.49 8.30 18.17
N GLY A 181 17.05 9.56 18.17
CA GLY A 181 17.57 10.59 17.27
C GLY A 181 17.09 10.48 15.81
N TRP A 182 16.46 9.37 15.43
CA TRP A 182 15.86 9.19 14.13
C TRP A 182 14.59 10.04 13.99
N THR A 183 14.66 11.05 13.13
CA THR A 183 13.51 11.88 12.75
C THR A 183 12.96 11.39 11.41
N ILE A 184 11.67 11.07 11.38
CA ILE A 184 11.00 10.72 10.12
C ILE A 184 10.96 11.97 9.24
N THR A 185 11.78 11.99 8.20
CA THR A 185 11.67 12.98 7.13
C THR A 185 10.43 12.67 6.28
N PRO A 186 9.86 13.65 5.54
CA PRO A 186 8.70 13.44 4.67
C PRO A 186 8.89 12.38 3.57
N SER A 187 10.11 11.83 3.43
CA SER A 187 10.53 10.90 2.40
C SER A 187 11.51 9.87 2.93
N HIS A 188 11.38 8.64 2.43
CA HIS A 188 12.32 7.55 2.72
C HIS A 188 13.68 7.75 2.03
N TYR A 189 13.72 8.48 0.92
CA TYR A 189 14.97 8.82 0.22
C TYR A 189 15.80 9.84 0.99
N LEU A 190 15.13 10.74 1.71
CA LEU A 190 15.79 11.72 2.58
C LEU A 190 16.21 11.13 3.93
N ASN A 191 15.71 9.94 4.26
CA ASN A 191 15.90 9.31 5.55
C ASN A 191 17.15 8.41 5.63
N GLN A 192 18.18 8.74 4.85
CA GLN A 192 19.48 8.03 4.83
C GLN A 192 20.55 8.74 5.65
N GLN A 193 20.22 9.90 6.26
CA GLN A 193 21.14 10.64 7.11
C GLN A 193 21.13 10.04 8.52
N LEU A 194 22.26 9.41 8.91
CA LEU A 194 22.40 8.69 10.17
C LEU A 194 23.29 9.41 11.20
N ASP A 195 23.75 10.62 10.88
CA ASP A 195 24.63 11.45 11.71
C ASP A 195 24.05 11.77 13.09
N MET A 196 22.71 11.83 13.19
CA MET A 196 22.00 12.12 14.44
C MET A 196 21.34 10.89 15.07
N VAL A 197 21.59 9.67 14.60
CA VAL A 197 20.92 8.45 15.08
C VAL A 197 21.79 7.68 16.08
N TRP A 198 21.23 7.27 17.21
CA TRP A 198 21.92 6.46 18.22
C TRP A 198 21.03 5.34 18.80
N LEU A 199 21.64 4.35 19.44
CA LEU A 199 20.94 3.29 20.16
C LEU A 199 20.93 3.60 21.66
N ALA A 200 19.75 3.51 22.27
CA ALA A 200 19.65 3.45 23.73
C ALA A 200 19.83 1.98 24.18
N GLU A 201 20.53 1.80 25.30
CA GLU A 201 20.67 0.50 25.97
C GLU A 201 19.31 -0.10 26.38
#